data_AF-A0AAD2JI51-F1
#
_entry.id   AF-A0AAD2JI51-F1
#
_cell.length_a   1.000
_cell.length_b   1.000
_cell.length_c   1.000
_cell.angle_alpha   90.00
_cell.angle_beta   90.00
_cell.angle_gamma   90.00
#
_symmetry.space_group_name_H-M   'P 1'
#
loop_
_entity.id
_entity.type
_entity.pdbx_description
1 polymer ?
#
loop_
_entity_poly.entity_id
_entity_poly.type
_entity_poly.pdbx_seq_one_letter_code
_entity_poly.pdbx_strand_id
1 'polypeptide(L)'
;MGKASKKRRIAAPEAPDIERKRARRPVIEETARMLIDFQANKSSQKLSHEETYGGFGAVLKEKQRIYPWLTMSMVTGKKTRILKQEEKKAAATMQQQEQHAKEGGSKKGSTEEEANKDVAQKKAEAKVMLTERYAKAKAASAKRLPKGTYQKLHDGLLEELGLRGIGFSIPKTTIEDRVRNKTTATNPGPVSPAAAIEPYILTILHYSKEAGKSLTEQEIIAFANSSIEGSKVEDSLKAFHARNGVQPRQLLGKRWYNGFMKRNKEILNSGKISSSITGPIIAYIMANAATIEAGAANARSVVTNSEVEEK
;
A
#
# COMPACT_ATOMS: atom_id res chain seq x y z
N MET A 1 -52.09 9.81 65.08
CA MET A 1 -51.39 10.82 64.24
C MET A 1 -50.22 10.15 63.52
N GLY A 2 -50.40 9.77 62.26
CA GLY A 2 -49.36 9.12 61.44
C GLY A 2 -48.41 10.16 60.84
N LYS A 3 -47.09 9.95 60.99
CA LYS A 3 -46.06 10.81 60.39
C LYS A 3 -45.75 10.32 58.98
N ALA A 4 -45.93 11.20 58.00
CA ALA A 4 -45.70 10.95 56.59
C ALA A 4 -44.19 10.76 56.29
N SER A 5 -43.85 9.65 55.62
CA SER A 5 -42.50 9.31 55.17
C SER A 5 -42.14 10.11 53.91
N LYS A 6 -41.05 10.86 53.98
CA LYS A 6 -40.53 11.73 52.90
C LYS A 6 -39.74 10.86 51.92
N LYS A 7 -40.36 10.45 50.81
CA LYS A 7 -39.69 9.76 49.68
C LYS A 7 -38.50 10.60 49.20
N ARG A 8 -37.28 10.10 49.41
CA ARG A 8 -36.06 10.63 48.77
C ARG A 8 -36.16 10.36 47.27
N ARG A 9 -36.15 11.43 46.45
CA ARG A 9 -35.95 11.34 45.01
C ARG A 9 -34.53 10.81 44.77
N ILE A 10 -34.44 9.64 44.15
CA ILE A 10 -33.18 9.06 43.67
C ILE A 10 -32.75 9.90 42.47
N ALA A 11 -31.61 10.58 42.58
CA ALA A 11 -30.99 11.29 41.46
C ALA A 11 -30.47 10.28 40.44
N ALA A 12 -30.69 10.55 39.15
CA ALA A 12 -30.23 9.71 38.05
C ALA A 12 -28.69 9.55 38.06
N PRO A 13 -28.15 8.40 37.61
CA PRO A 13 -26.72 8.15 37.58
C PRO A 13 -26.00 9.13 36.65
N GLU A 14 -25.04 9.88 37.18
CA GLU A 14 -24.21 10.79 36.41
C GLU A 14 -23.32 10.00 35.43
N ALA A 15 -23.43 10.29 34.13
CA ALA A 15 -22.55 9.71 33.11
C ALA A 15 -21.06 9.91 33.45
N PRO A 16 -20.19 8.90 33.20
CA PRO A 16 -18.77 8.95 33.55
C PRO A 16 -18.06 10.15 32.90
N ASP A 17 -17.16 10.80 33.65
CA ASP A 17 -16.46 12.05 33.31
C ASP A 17 -15.83 12.07 31.90
N ILE A 18 -15.45 10.91 31.37
CA ILE A 18 -14.89 10.73 30.02
C ILE A 18 -15.93 11.05 28.93
N GLU A 19 -17.17 10.59 29.08
CA GLU A 19 -18.25 10.85 28.12
C GLU A 19 -18.65 12.32 28.13
N ARG A 20 -18.68 12.95 29.31
CA ARG A 20 -18.88 14.40 29.46
C ARG A 20 -17.79 15.16 28.70
N LYS A 21 -16.52 14.81 28.88
CA LYS A 21 -15.40 15.42 28.14
C LYS A 21 -15.50 15.20 26.63
N ARG A 22 -15.94 14.03 26.17
CA ARG A 22 -16.11 13.72 24.75
C ARG A 22 -17.23 14.56 24.13
N ALA A 23 -18.34 14.73 24.82
CA ALA A 23 -19.49 15.54 24.39
C ALA A 23 -19.19 17.06 24.38
N ARG A 24 -18.28 17.54 25.25
CA ARG A 24 -17.87 18.96 25.30
C ARG A 24 -16.95 19.39 24.15
N ARG A 25 -16.13 18.46 23.64
CA ARG A 25 -15.15 18.73 22.56
C ARG A 25 -15.74 19.39 21.30
N PRO A 26 -16.84 18.90 20.69
CA PRO A 26 -17.38 19.51 19.48
C PRO A 26 -17.82 20.96 19.69
N VAL A 27 -18.46 21.26 20.82
CA VAL A 27 -18.92 22.63 21.15
C VAL A 27 -17.74 23.60 21.31
N ILE A 28 -16.66 23.16 21.97
CA ILE A 28 -15.43 23.96 22.11
C ILE A 28 -14.78 24.18 20.74
N GLU A 29 -14.78 23.16 19.89
CA GLU A 29 -14.20 23.24 18.54
C GLU A 29 -14.97 24.18 17.62
N GLU A 30 -16.29 24.08 17.59
CA GLU A 30 -17.18 24.98 16.84
C GLU A 30 -16.98 26.43 17.26
N THR A 31 -17.01 26.70 18.57
CA THR A 31 -16.83 28.05 19.11
C THR A 31 -15.43 28.61 18.83
N ALA A 32 -14.41 27.75 18.79
CA ALA A 32 -13.05 28.15 18.44
C ALA A 32 -12.90 28.50 16.95
N ARG A 33 -13.61 27.80 16.05
CA ARG A 33 -13.66 28.16 14.62
C ARG A 33 -14.37 29.49 14.39
N MET A 34 -15.49 29.72 15.06
CA MET A 34 -16.17 31.03 15.04
C MET A 34 -15.25 32.17 15.48
N LEU A 35 -14.38 31.94 16.47
CA LEU A 35 -13.37 32.92 16.89
C LEU A 35 -12.30 33.17 15.82
N ILE A 36 -11.86 32.13 15.12
CA ILE A 36 -10.90 32.25 14.01
C ILE A 36 -11.53 33.09 12.89
N ASP A 37 -12.76 32.78 12.49
CA ASP A 37 -13.48 33.49 11.43
C ASP A 37 -13.73 34.96 11.81
N PHE A 38 -14.15 35.20 13.06
CA PHE A 38 -14.33 36.56 13.57
C PHE A 38 -13.04 37.38 13.49
N GLN A 39 -11.89 36.77 13.81
CA GLN A 39 -10.61 37.46 13.74
C GLN A 39 -10.11 37.65 12.31
N ALA A 40 -10.31 36.68 11.42
CA ALA A 40 -9.99 36.79 10.00
C ALA A 40 -10.80 37.91 9.32
N ASN A 41 -12.07 38.05 9.70
CA ASN A 41 -12.93 39.13 9.23
C ASN A 41 -12.54 40.50 9.80
N LYS A 42 -12.08 40.55 11.06
CA LYS A 42 -11.55 41.76 11.68
C LYS A 42 -10.27 42.25 11.02
N SER A 43 -9.34 41.36 10.67
CA SER A 43 -8.10 41.74 9.97
C SER A 43 -8.33 42.19 8.52
N SER A 44 -9.48 41.86 7.92
CA SER A 44 -9.79 42.14 6.51
C SER A 44 -10.62 43.42 6.27
N GLN A 45 -10.79 44.28 7.29
CA GLN A 45 -11.53 45.56 7.22
C GLN A 45 -12.97 45.46 6.62
N LYS A 46 -13.72 44.39 6.94
CA LYS A 46 -15.14 44.23 6.53
C LYS A 46 -16.17 44.41 7.65
N LEU A 47 -15.75 44.87 8.83
CA LEU A 47 -16.63 45.06 10.00
C LEU A 47 -16.68 46.53 10.40
N SER A 48 -17.89 47.03 10.63
CA SER A 48 -18.17 48.40 11.10
C SER A 48 -17.65 48.62 12.53
N HIS A 49 -17.49 49.89 12.93
CA HIS A 49 -16.93 50.26 14.24
C HIS A 49 -17.75 49.73 15.43
N GLU A 50 -19.06 49.51 15.25
CA GLU A 50 -19.97 48.92 16.24
C GLU A 50 -19.76 47.41 16.45
N GLU A 51 -19.34 46.69 15.41
CA GLU A 51 -19.09 45.24 15.46
C GLU A 51 -17.73 44.90 16.11
N THR A 52 -16.86 45.91 16.30
CA THR A 52 -15.48 45.71 16.73
C THR A 52 -15.30 45.69 18.25
N TYR A 53 -16.23 46.25 19.03
CA TYR A 53 -16.15 46.34 20.49
C TYR A 53 -17.05 45.29 21.16
N GLY A 54 -16.46 44.19 21.63
CA GLY A 54 -17.19 43.14 22.35
C GLY A 54 -17.86 42.06 21.49
N GLY A 55 -17.72 42.08 20.15
CA GLY A 55 -18.42 41.21 19.20
C GLY A 55 -18.38 39.71 19.54
N PHE A 56 -17.19 39.10 19.59
CA PHE A 56 -17.09 37.68 19.98
C PHE A 56 -17.47 37.43 21.45
N GLY A 57 -17.35 38.42 22.32
CA GLY A 57 -17.79 38.33 23.70
C GLY A 57 -19.31 38.12 23.83
N ALA A 58 -20.10 38.75 22.96
CA ALA A 58 -21.54 38.53 22.88
C ALA A 58 -21.88 37.11 22.39
N VAL A 59 -21.19 36.65 21.35
CA VAL A 59 -21.34 35.27 20.82
C VAL A 59 -20.99 34.24 21.89
N LEU A 60 -19.91 34.45 22.65
CA LEU A 60 -19.53 33.57 23.73
C LEU A 60 -20.56 33.58 24.87
N LYS A 61 -21.12 34.74 25.24
CA LYS A 61 -22.18 34.86 26.25
C LYS A 61 -23.45 34.09 25.83
N GLU A 62 -23.83 34.16 24.55
CA GLU A 62 -24.95 33.41 24.02
C GLU A 62 -24.71 31.90 24.08
N LYS A 63 -23.52 31.44 23.69
CA LYS A 63 -23.13 30.03 23.83
C LYS A 63 -23.04 29.60 25.29
N GLN A 64 -22.62 30.48 26.20
CA GLN A 64 -22.59 30.22 27.65
C GLN A 64 -23.99 30.08 28.27
N ARG A 65 -25.02 30.71 27.68
CA ARG A 65 -26.42 30.52 28.10
C ARG A 65 -26.88 29.07 27.91
N ILE A 66 -26.41 28.41 26.85
CA ILE A 66 -26.71 27.01 26.53
C ILE A 66 -25.69 26.08 27.20
N TYR A 67 -24.44 26.51 27.29
CA TYR A 67 -23.31 25.73 27.81
C TYR A 67 -22.57 26.50 28.91
N PRO A 68 -23.07 26.52 30.17
CA PRO A 68 -22.49 27.34 31.25
C PRO A 68 -21.04 26.97 31.61
N TRP A 69 -20.61 25.76 31.26
CA TRP A 69 -19.26 25.25 31.49
C TRP A 69 -18.23 25.75 30.46
N LEU A 70 -18.66 26.43 29.39
CA LEU A 70 -17.80 26.89 28.31
C LEU A 70 -17.05 28.16 28.73
N THR A 71 -15.71 28.09 28.74
CA THR A 71 -14.87 29.24 29.10
C THR A 71 -14.05 29.74 27.91
N MET A 72 -13.69 31.03 27.94
CA MET A 72 -12.83 31.61 26.90
C MET A 72 -11.48 30.88 26.79
N SER A 73 -10.91 30.42 27.92
CA SER A 73 -9.63 29.69 27.92
C SER A 73 -9.67 28.37 27.17
N MET A 74 -10.82 27.66 27.21
CA MET A 74 -11.02 26.44 26.42
C MET A 74 -11.08 26.75 24.93
N VAL A 75 -11.75 27.84 24.56
CA VAL A 75 -11.90 28.28 23.17
C VAL A 75 -10.57 28.74 22.59
N THR A 76 -9.83 29.60 23.30
CA THR A 76 -8.52 30.11 22.86
C THR A 76 -7.48 28.98 22.78
N GLY A 77 -7.46 28.06 23.75
CA GLY A 77 -6.56 26.91 23.74
C GLY A 77 -6.87 25.91 22.62
N LYS A 78 -8.14 25.78 22.22
CA LYS A 78 -8.52 24.95 21.07
C LYS A 78 -8.19 25.66 19.75
N LYS A 79 -8.41 26.98 19.65
CA LYS A 79 -8.03 27.80 18.50
C LYS A 79 -6.55 27.62 18.12
N THR A 80 -5.64 27.76 19.08
CA THR A 80 -4.19 27.63 18.80
C THR A 80 -3.81 26.24 18.27
N ARG A 81 -4.49 25.19 18.76
CA ARG A 81 -4.29 23.81 18.26
C ARG A 81 -4.81 23.63 16.84
N ILE A 82 -5.95 24.24 16.50
CA ILE A 82 -6.51 24.20 15.15
C ILE A 82 -5.54 24.88 14.17
N LEU A 83 -5.10 26.11 14.48
CA LEU A 83 -4.15 26.84 13.63
C LEU A 83 -2.84 26.06 13.42
N LYS A 84 -2.26 25.49 14.48
CA LYS A 84 -1.05 24.66 14.36
C LYS A 84 -1.27 23.39 13.53
N GLN A 85 -2.45 22.78 13.60
CA GLN A 85 -2.78 21.63 12.77
C GLN A 85 -2.96 22.03 11.30
N GLU A 86 -3.57 23.18 11.04
CA GLU A 86 -3.74 23.74 9.70
C GLU A 86 -2.39 24.13 9.08
N GLU A 87 -1.50 24.78 9.83
CA GLU A 87 -0.12 25.06 9.41
C GLU A 87 0.65 23.78 9.08
N LYS A 88 0.54 22.75 9.93
CA LYS A 88 1.19 21.45 9.68
C LYS A 88 0.62 20.76 8.44
N LYS A 89 -0.70 20.83 8.23
CA LYS A 89 -1.36 20.30 7.01
C LYS A 89 -0.91 21.08 5.77
N ALA A 90 -0.91 22.41 5.83
CA ALA A 90 -0.45 23.28 4.75
C ALA A 90 1.02 23.01 4.40
N ALA A 91 1.90 22.86 5.39
CA ALA A 91 3.30 22.50 5.18
C ALA A 91 3.45 21.11 4.55
N ALA A 92 2.65 20.12 4.97
CA ALA A 92 2.64 18.79 4.35
C ALA A 92 2.13 18.83 2.90
N THR A 93 1.09 19.63 2.61
CA THR A 93 0.57 19.83 1.27
C THR A 93 1.58 20.55 0.37
N MET A 94 2.31 21.55 0.88
CA MET A 94 3.37 22.21 0.14
C MET A 94 4.55 21.26 -0.14
N GLN A 95 4.93 20.39 0.81
CA GLN A 95 5.94 19.36 0.56
C GLN A 95 5.49 18.33 -0.49
N GLN A 96 4.21 17.95 -0.50
CA GLN A 96 3.64 17.08 -1.53
C GLN A 96 3.58 17.78 -2.90
N GLN A 97 3.17 19.05 -2.95
CA GLN A 97 3.17 19.84 -4.18
C GLN A 97 4.58 20.12 -4.71
N GLU A 98 5.58 20.31 -3.85
CA GLU A 98 6.97 20.46 -4.27
C GLU A 98 7.57 19.14 -4.78
N GLN A 99 7.15 18.00 -4.22
CA GLN A 99 7.45 16.67 -4.78
C GLN A 99 6.80 16.46 -6.15
N HIS A 100 5.54 16.87 -6.34
CA HIS A 100 4.85 16.79 -7.63
C HIS A 100 5.33 17.82 -8.66
N ALA A 101 5.78 19.01 -8.24
CA ALA A 101 6.37 20.01 -9.14
C ALA A 101 7.76 19.56 -9.65
N LYS A 102 8.49 18.74 -8.88
CA LYS A 102 9.70 18.03 -9.34
C LYS A 102 9.39 16.88 -10.30
N GLU A 103 8.14 16.44 -10.42
CA GLU A 103 7.68 15.42 -11.38
C GLU A 103 7.23 16.02 -12.73
N GLY A 104 7.17 17.36 -12.87
CA GLY A 104 6.81 18.07 -14.10
C GLY A 104 7.97 18.35 -15.07
N GLY A 105 9.20 17.96 -14.72
CA GLY A 105 10.35 17.95 -15.63
C GLY A 105 10.59 16.54 -16.16
N SER A 106 10.89 16.40 -17.46
CA SER A 106 11.29 15.13 -18.09
C SER A 106 12.21 14.32 -17.17
N LYS A 107 11.85 13.04 -16.91
CA LYS A 107 12.56 12.14 -16.00
C LYS A 107 14.01 12.00 -16.45
N LYS A 108 14.91 12.78 -15.85
CA LYS A 108 16.36 12.78 -16.11
C LYS A 108 17.06 11.46 -15.73
N GLY A 109 16.32 10.40 -15.39
CA GLY A 109 16.82 9.06 -15.05
C GLY A 109 16.20 7.91 -15.85
N SER A 110 15.23 8.14 -16.76
CA SER A 110 14.66 7.04 -17.58
C SER A 110 15.74 6.45 -18.50
N THR A 111 16.59 7.29 -19.09
CA THR A 111 17.64 6.83 -20.02
C THR A 111 18.74 6.03 -19.33
N GLU A 112 19.18 6.41 -18.13
CA GLU A 112 20.23 5.68 -17.40
C GLU A 112 19.70 4.38 -16.78
N GLU A 113 18.48 4.37 -16.25
CA GLU A 113 17.87 3.15 -15.73
C GLU A 113 17.53 2.16 -16.84
N GLU A 114 17.04 2.63 -17.99
CA GLU A 114 16.79 1.79 -19.16
C GLU A 114 18.10 1.30 -19.77
N ALA A 115 19.13 2.14 -19.88
CA ALA A 115 20.47 1.72 -20.31
C ALA A 115 21.07 0.68 -19.34
N ASN A 116 20.87 0.85 -18.03
CA ASN A 116 21.32 -0.13 -17.04
C ASN A 116 20.53 -1.45 -17.11
N LYS A 117 19.22 -1.40 -17.38
CA LYS A 117 18.39 -2.59 -17.62
C LYS A 117 18.85 -3.31 -18.89
N ASP A 118 19.12 -2.57 -19.97
CA ASP A 118 19.61 -3.11 -21.24
C ASP A 118 20.99 -3.76 -21.08
N VAL A 119 21.94 -3.09 -20.41
CA VAL A 119 23.24 -3.69 -20.09
C VAL A 119 23.09 -4.93 -19.20
N ALA A 120 22.18 -4.92 -18.22
CA ALA A 120 21.92 -6.09 -17.37
C ALA A 120 21.32 -7.27 -18.15
N GLN A 121 20.42 -7.00 -19.10
CA GLN A 121 19.85 -7.99 -20.00
C GLN A 121 20.93 -8.58 -20.91
N LYS A 122 21.74 -7.74 -21.56
CA LYS A 122 22.88 -8.17 -22.38
C LYS A 122 23.88 -9.01 -21.59
N LYS A 123 24.17 -8.66 -20.34
CA LYS A 123 25.03 -9.46 -19.44
C LYS A 123 24.42 -10.82 -19.09
N ALA A 124 23.10 -10.90 -18.92
CA ALA A 124 22.41 -12.16 -18.65
C ALA A 124 22.42 -13.06 -19.89
N GLU A 125 22.08 -12.48 -21.05
CA GLU A 125 22.10 -13.14 -22.36
C GLU A 125 23.50 -13.66 -22.71
N ALA A 126 24.54 -12.86 -22.46
CA ALA A 126 25.93 -13.25 -22.66
C ALA A 126 26.29 -14.56 -21.95
N LYS A 127 25.83 -14.72 -20.70
CA LYS A 127 26.09 -15.94 -19.93
C LYS A 127 25.37 -17.15 -20.52
N VAL A 128 24.15 -16.99 -21.02
CA VAL A 128 23.38 -18.08 -21.63
C VAL A 128 24.04 -18.50 -22.93
N MET A 129 24.26 -17.56 -23.86
CA MET A 129 24.88 -17.82 -25.16
C MET A 129 26.29 -18.42 -25.02
N LEU A 130 27.11 -17.92 -24.10
CA LEU A 130 28.45 -18.48 -23.86
C LEU A 130 28.37 -19.92 -23.33
N THR A 131 27.40 -20.21 -22.46
CA THR A 131 27.17 -21.57 -21.95
C THR A 131 26.80 -22.52 -23.09
N GLU A 132 25.92 -22.09 -24.00
CA GLU A 132 25.51 -22.88 -25.16
C GLU A 132 26.65 -23.11 -26.16
N ARG A 133 27.39 -22.04 -26.51
CA ARG A 133 28.55 -22.13 -27.41
C ARG A 133 29.63 -23.05 -26.82
N TYR A 134 29.90 -22.94 -25.52
CA TYR A 134 30.85 -23.81 -24.83
C TYR A 134 30.36 -25.26 -24.77
N ALA A 135 29.08 -25.50 -24.51
CA ALA A 135 28.50 -26.85 -24.51
C ALA A 135 28.60 -27.51 -25.89
N LYS A 136 28.29 -26.78 -26.96
CA LYS A 136 28.45 -27.24 -28.36
C LYS A 136 29.90 -27.58 -28.68
N ALA A 137 30.84 -26.68 -28.35
CA ALA A 137 32.27 -26.91 -28.56
C ALA A 137 32.79 -28.11 -27.76
N LYS A 138 32.27 -28.32 -26.54
CA LYS A 138 32.59 -29.49 -25.70
C LYS A 138 32.04 -30.78 -26.30
N ALA A 139 30.81 -30.77 -26.80
CA ALA A 139 30.19 -31.94 -27.43
C ALA A 139 30.89 -32.33 -28.74
N ALA A 140 31.38 -31.35 -29.51
CA ALA A 140 32.18 -31.59 -30.71
C ALA A 140 33.60 -32.11 -30.40
N SER A 141 34.12 -31.85 -29.19
CA SER A 141 35.43 -32.33 -28.77
C SER A 141 35.34 -33.68 -28.05
N ALA A 142 35.93 -34.75 -28.61
CA ALA A 142 35.82 -36.10 -28.06
C ALA A 142 36.42 -36.30 -26.65
N LYS A 143 37.30 -35.40 -26.18
CA LYS A 143 37.93 -35.50 -24.83
C LYS A 143 38.10 -34.15 -24.16
N ARG A 144 38.88 -33.25 -24.76
CA ARG A 144 39.27 -31.96 -24.20
C ARG A 144 39.15 -30.89 -25.27
N LEU A 145 38.60 -29.74 -24.88
CA LEU A 145 38.65 -28.55 -25.73
C LEU A 145 40.10 -28.08 -25.90
N PRO A 146 40.48 -27.60 -27.09
CA PRO A 146 41.78 -26.96 -27.31
C PRO A 146 42.03 -25.81 -26.33
N LYS A 147 43.29 -25.61 -25.95
CA LYS A 147 43.69 -24.49 -25.08
C LYS A 147 43.33 -23.16 -25.76
N GLY A 148 42.74 -22.24 -25.01
CA GLY A 148 42.33 -20.91 -25.52
C GLY A 148 40.96 -20.86 -26.20
N THR A 149 40.28 -21.99 -26.43
CA THR A 149 38.93 -21.99 -27.06
C THR A 149 37.92 -21.17 -26.26
N TYR A 150 38.00 -21.21 -24.93
CA TYR A 150 37.16 -20.41 -24.05
C TYR A 150 37.35 -18.90 -24.29
N GLN A 151 38.60 -18.43 -24.32
CA GLN A 151 38.92 -17.02 -24.50
C GLN A 151 38.41 -16.53 -25.86
N LYS A 152 38.63 -17.31 -26.93
CA LYS A 152 38.09 -16.97 -28.27
C LYS A 152 36.57 -16.84 -28.28
N LEU A 153 35.85 -17.76 -27.64
CA LEU A 153 34.39 -17.72 -27.54
C LEU A 153 33.91 -16.55 -26.67
N HIS A 154 34.63 -16.26 -25.59
CA HIS A 154 34.30 -15.19 -24.65
C HIS A 154 34.53 -13.81 -25.28
N ASP A 155 35.71 -13.57 -25.86
CA ASP A 155 36.07 -12.31 -26.50
C ASP A 155 35.16 -12.00 -27.70
N GLY A 156 34.91 -12.99 -28.57
CA GLY A 156 34.01 -12.81 -29.70
C GLY A 156 32.57 -12.50 -29.27
N LEU A 157 32.10 -13.11 -28.19
CA LEU A 157 30.76 -12.86 -27.67
C LEU A 157 30.63 -11.50 -26.95
N LEU A 158 31.69 -11.03 -26.30
CA LEU A 158 31.72 -9.67 -25.76
C LEU A 158 31.72 -8.61 -26.86
N GLU A 159 32.35 -8.90 -28.00
CA GLU A 159 32.34 -8.03 -29.18
C GLU A 159 30.96 -8.00 -29.85
N GLU A 160 30.35 -9.17 -30.09
CA GLU A 160 28.99 -9.29 -30.64
C GLU A 160 27.93 -8.53 -29.83
N LEU A 161 28.02 -8.55 -28.49
CA LEU A 161 27.07 -7.89 -27.61
C LEU A 161 27.43 -6.43 -27.27
N GLY A 162 28.53 -5.90 -27.81
CA GLY A 162 29.02 -4.56 -27.50
C GLY A 162 29.38 -4.37 -26.01
N LEU A 163 29.76 -5.45 -25.32
CA LEU A 163 30.11 -5.45 -23.89
C LEU A 163 31.62 -5.22 -23.64
N ARG A 164 32.41 -5.10 -24.71
CA ARG A 164 33.85 -4.83 -24.63
C ARG A 164 34.09 -3.44 -24.03
N GLY A 165 34.92 -3.36 -22.98
CA GLY A 165 35.23 -2.11 -22.27
C GLY A 165 34.38 -1.83 -21.02
N ILE A 166 33.30 -2.58 -20.78
CA ILE A 166 32.39 -2.39 -19.62
C ILE A 166 32.92 -3.08 -18.34
N GLY A 167 34.15 -3.63 -18.38
CA GLY A 167 34.72 -4.42 -17.27
C GLY A 167 33.93 -5.71 -16.97
N PHE A 168 33.08 -6.17 -17.89
CA PHE A 168 32.29 -7.38 -17.73
C PHE A 168 33.07 -8.60 -18.22
N SER A 169 33.36 -9.53 -17.31
CA SER A 169 33.99 -10.80 -17.63
C SER A 169 33.22 -11.94 -16.98
N ILE A 170 33.10 -13.05 -17.70
CA ILE A 170 32.46 -14.26 -17.19
C ILE A 170 33.60 -15.22 -16.81
N PRO A 171 33.67 -15.71 -15.56
CA PRO A 171 34.66 -16.71 -15.19
C PRO A 171 34.42 -18.03 -15.90
N LYS A 172 35.51 -18.68 -16.35
CA LYS A 172 35.45 -20.00 -17.00
C LYS A 172 34.77 -21.05 -16.12
N THR A 173 35.07 -21.04 -14.82
CA THR A 173 34.48 -21.94 -13.82
C THR A 173 32.96 -21.83 -13.78
N THR A 174 32.40 -20.62 -13.90
CA THR A 174 30.95 -20.40 -13.94
C THR A 174 30.30 -21.09 -15.14
N ILE A 175 30.94 -21.05 -16.31
CA ILE A 175 30.43 -21.70 -17.52
C ILE A 175 30.58 -23.22 -17.41
N GLU A 176 31.71 -23.71 -16.89
CA GLU A 176 31.93 -25.14 -16.67
C GLU A 176 30.92 -25.74 -15.70
N ASP A 177 30.63 -25.05 -14.60
CA ASP A 177 29.61 -25.46 -13.62
C ASP A 177 28.21 -25.50 -14.22
N ARG A 178 27.87 -24.49 -15.04
CA ARG A 178 26.57 -24.46 -15.74
C ARG A 178 26.40 -25.60 -16.73
N VAL A 179 27.43 -25.87 -17.53
CA VAL A 179 27.40 -27.01 -18.47
C VAL A 179 27.35 -28.34 -17.73
N ARG A 180 28.10 -28.49 -16.62
CA ARG A 180 28.07 -29.70 -15.79
C ARG A 180 26.70 -29.93 -15.16
N ASN A 181 26.09 -28.89 -14.62
CA ASN A 181 24.81 -28.96 -13.91
C ASN A 181 23.59 -28.83 -14.85
N LYS A 182 23.81 -28.71 -16.17
CA LYS A 182 22.76 -28.47 -17.19
C LYS A 182 21.86 -27.28 -16.85
N THR A 183 22.39 -26.26 -16.19
CA THR A 183 21.69 -25.03 -15.83
C THR A 183 21.88 -23.99 -16.93
N THR A 184 21.11 -24.12 -18.01
CA THR A 184 21.13 -23.18 -19.15
C THR A 184 20.37 -21.89 -18.88
N ALA A 185 19.37 -21.92 -17.98
CA ALA A 185 18.58 -20.75 -17.64
C ALA A 185 18.94 -20.18 -16.27
N THR A 186 18.79 -18.87 -16.15
CA THR A 186 18.36 -18.24 -14.90
C THR A 186 17.03 -18.91 -14.52
N ASN A 187 17.05 -20.10 -13.92
CA ASN A 187 15.83 -20.80 -13.57
C ASN A 187 15.13 -19.96 -12.49
N PRO A 188 14.07 -19.19 -12.80
CA PRO A 188 13.22 -18.74 -11.72
C PRO A 188 12.75 -20.04 -11.04
N GLY A 189 12.84 -20.09 -9.71
CA GLY A 189 12.31 -21.22 -8.98
C GLY A 189 10.86 -21.53 -9.38
N PRO A 190 10.32 -22.70 -8.99
CA PRO A 190 8.96 -23.07 -9.34
C PRO A 190 8.00 -21.91 -9.02
N VAL A 191 7.16 -21.56 -10.00
CA VAL A 191 6.20 -20.46 -9.87
C VAL A 191 5.28 -20.77 -8.69
N SER A 192 5.14 -19.80 -7.79
CA SER A 192 4.28 -19.96 -6.61
C SER A 192 2.83 -20.06 -7.06
N PRO A 193 2.01 -20.97 -6.48
CA PRO A 193 0.57 -21.00 -6.72
C PRO A 193 -0.14 -19.67 -6.40
N ALA A 194 0.46 -18.84 -5.54
CA ALA A 194 -0.03 -17.49 -5.25
C ALA A 194 -0.07 -16.59 -6.48
N ALA A 195 0.71 -16.88 -7.53
CA ALA A 195 0.73 -16.08 -8.75
C ALA A 195 -0.66 -15.97 -9.42
N ALA A 196 -1.55 -16.96 -9.21
CA ALA A 196 -2.90 -16.95 -9.75
C ALA A 196 -3.79 -15.83 -9.19
N ILE A 197 -3.58 -15.42 -7.93
CA ILE A 197 -4.39 -14.39 -7.26
C ILE A 197 -3.78 -12.98 -7.33
N GLU A 198 -2.52 -12.87 -7.73
CA GLU A 198 -1.80 -11.60 -7.80
C GLU A 198 -2.48 -10.54 -8.68
N PRO A 199 -3.06 -10.88 -9.85
CA PRO A 199 -3.80 -9.91 -10.66
C PRO A 199 -4.99 -9.29 -9.92
N TYR A 200 -5.74 -10.10 -9.16
CA TYR A 200 -6.88 -9.62 -8.37
C TYR A 200 -6.42 -8.66 -7.27
N ILE A 201 -5.41 -9.04 -6.49
CA ILE A 201 -4.87 -8.19 -5.42
C ILE A 201 -4.33 -6.86 -6.00
N LEU A 202 -3.69 -6.91 -7.17
CA LEU A 202 -3.17 -5.72 -7.84
C LEU A 202 -4.27 -4.73 -8.21
N THR A 203 -5.44 -5.19 -8.66
CA THR A 203 -6.57 -4.29 -8.97
C THR A 203 -7.05 -3.54 -7.74
N ILE A 204 -7.18 -4.23 -6.60
CA ILE A 204 -7.66 -3.62 -5.36
C ILE A 204 -6.67 -2.59 -4.84
N LEU A 205 -5.37 -2.85 -4.98
CA LEU A 205 -4.33 -1.87 -4.66
C LEU A 205 -4.42 -0.62 -5.54
N HIS A 206 -4.71 -0.81 -6.83
CA HIS A 206 -4.88 0.29 -7.76
C HIS A 206 -6.12 1.14 -7.40
N TYR A 207 -7.28 0.52 -7.20
CA TYR A 207 -8.49 1.21 -6.74
C TYR A 207 -8.31 1.93 -5.40
N SER A 208 -7.60 1.30 -4.46
CA SER A 208 -7.31 1.93 -3.16
C SER A 208 -6.47 3.19 -3.33
N LYS A 209 -5.47 3.14 -4.23
CA LYS A 209 -4.63 4.28 -4.59
C LYS A 209 -5.45 5.40 -5.25
N GLU A 210 -6.35 5.07 -6.17
CA GLU A 210 -7.26 6.06 -6.80
C GLU A 210 -8.20 6.70 -5.77
N ALA A 211 -8.67 5.93 -4.78
CA ALA A 211 -9.47 6.43 -3.67
C ALA A 211 -8.66 7.25 -2.63
N GLY A 212 -7.36 7.49 -2.87
CA GLY A 212 -6.49 8.23 -1.97
C GLY A 212 -6.12 7.49 -0.68
N LYS A 213 -6.35 6.16 -0.62
CA LYS A 213 -6.00 5.32 0.53
C LYS A 213 -4.89 4.35 0.16
N SER A 214 -3.72 4.53 0.77
CA SER A 214 -2.65 3.54 0.66
C SER A 214 -2.85 2.44 1.70
N LEU A 215 -2.97 1.20 1.25
CA LEU A 215 -2.98 0.04 2.14
C LEU A 215 -1.58 -0.22 2.69
N THR A 216 -1.51 -0.56 3.97
CA THR A 216 -0.27 -0.95 4.65
C THR A 216 0.13 -2.38 4.27
N GLU A 217 1.43 -2.72 4.42
CA GLU A 217 1.93 -4.09 4.16
C GLU A 217 1.10 -5.16 4.89
N GLN A 218 0.73 -4.91 6.15
CA GLN A 218 -0.05 -5.85 6.95
C GLN A 218 -1.47 -6.03 6.43
N GLU A 219 -2.14 -4.94 6.02
CA GLU A 219 -3.48 -5.00 5.45
C GLU A 219 -3.48 -5.77 4.12
N ILE A 220 -2.46 -5.57 3.29
CA ILE A 220 -2.33 -6.27 2.00
C ILE A 220 -2.12 -7.77 2.22
N ILE A 221 -1.26 -8.15 3.17
CA ILE A 221 -1.02 -9.55 3.51
C ILE A 221 -2.28 -10.19 4.11
N ALA A 222 -2.98 -9.49 5.01
CA ALA A 222 -4.23 -9.97 5.60
C ALA A 222 -5.31 -10.17 4.53
N PHE A 223 -5.47 -9.18 3.66
CA PHE A 223 -6.40 -9.24 2.53
C PHE A 223 -6.09 -10.41 1.59
N ALA A 224 -4.82 -10.59 1.23
CA ALA A 224 -4.40 -11.68 0.35
C ALA A 224 -4.67 -13.06 0.96
N ASN A 225 -4.42 -13.25 2.26
CA ASN A 225 -4.74 -14.50 2.95
C ASN A 225 -6.25 -14.72 3.05
N SER A 226 -7.05 -13.69 3.34
CA SER A 226 -8.52 -13.80 3.35
C SER A 226 -9.10 -14.11 1.97
N SER A 227 -8.45 -13.66 0.90
CA SER A 227 -8.89 -13.89 -0.49
C SER A 227 -8.63 -15.32 -0.97
N ILE A 228 -7.72 -16.06 -0.33
CA ILE A 228 -7.44 -17.46 -0.66
C ILE A 228 -8.12 -18.45 0.27
N GLU A 229 -8.64 -17.98 1.39
CA GLU A 229 -9.29 -18.83 2.39
C GLU A 229 -10.46 -19.60 1.77
N GLY A 230 -10.46 -20.93 1.93
CA GLY A 230 -11.46 -21.83 1.34
C GLY A 230 -11.33 -22.04 -0.18
N SER A 231 -10.29 -21.52 -0.82
CA SER A 231 -10.08 -21.65 -2.27
C SER A 231 -9.17 -22.81 -2.64
N LYS A 232 -9.26 -23.29 -3.89
CA LYS A 232 -8.31 -24.27 -4.45
C LYS A 232 -6.85 -23.79 -4.44
N VAL A 233 -6.64 -22.47 -4.42
CA VAL A 233 -5.31 -21.85 -4.36
C VAL A 233 -4.68 -22.06 -2.98
N GLU A 234 -5.49 -22.04 -1.91
CA GLU A 234 -5.03 -22.36 -0.56
C GLU A 234 -4.51 -23.80 -0.49
N ASP A 235 -5.26 -24.77 -0.99
CA ASP A 235 -4.83 -26.17 -1.00
C ASP A 235 -3.54 -26.36 -1.80
N SER A 236 -3.45 -25.68 -2.95
CA SER A 236 -2.25 -25.68 -3.78
C SER A 236 -1.05 -25.05 -3.06
N LEU A 237 -1.26 -23.98 -2.29
CA LEU A 237 -0.22 -23.33 -1.48
C LEU A 237 0.23 -24.22 -0.32
N LYS A 238 -0.70 -24.90 0.36
CA LYS A 238 -0.37 -25.87 1.42
C LYS A 238 0.48 -27.01 0.86
N ALA A 239 0.09 -27.58 -0.28
CA ALA A 239 0.86 -28.62 -0.96
C ALA A 239 2.24 -28.13 -1.40
N PHE A 240 2.34 -26.90 -1.90
CA PHE A 240 3.61 -26.27 -2.28
C PHE A 240 4.54 -26.07 -1.08
N HIS A 241 4.02 -25.58 0.04
CA HIS A 241 4.79 -25.42 1.28
C HIS A 241 5.24 -26.77 1.84
N ALA A 242 4.36 -27.77 1.85
CA ALA A 242 4.69 -29.13 2.28
C ALA A 242 5.79 -29.76 1.43
N ARG A 243 5.72 -29.62 0.09
CA ARG A 243 6.77 -30.08 -0.84
C ARG A 243 8.13 -29.43 -0.57
N ASN A 244 8.13 -28.19 -0.09
CA ASN A 244 9.34 -27.44 0.23
C ASN A 244 9.77 -27.59 1.71
N GLY A 245 9.08 -28.41 2.51
CA GLY A 245 9.40 -28.65 3.92
C GLY A 245 9.14 -27.45 4.83
N VAL A 246 8.24 -26.54 4.43
CA VAL A 246 7.92 -25.32 5.19
C VAL A 246 6.51 -25.44 5.77
N GLN A 247 6.35 -25.14 7.06
CA GLN A 247 5.04 -24.97 7.70
C GLN A 247 4.90 -23.53 8.18
N PRO A 248 4.41 -22.62 7.31
CA PRO A 248 4.37 -21.22 7.66
C PRO A 248 3.18 -20.92 8.58
N ARG A 249 3.35 -19.99 9.53
CA ARG A 249 2.27 -19.50 10.41
C ARG A 249 1.13 -18.84 9.62
N GLN A 250 1.44 -18.27 8.45
CA GLN A 250 0.50 -17.68 7.49
C GLN A 250 0.91 -18.13 6.08
N LEU A 251 -0.05 -18.49 5.22
CA LEU A 251 0.22 -19.04 3.88
C LEU A 251 0.99 -18.04 3.01
N LEU A 252 0.54 -16.78 3.02
CA LEU A 252 1.22 -15.65 2.41
C LEU A 252 1.77 -14.75 3.52
N GLY A 253 3.05 -14.41 3.42
CA GLY A 253 3.72 -13.56 4.39
C GLY A 253 4.61 -12.50 3.74
N LYS A 254 5.44 -11.85 4.55
CA LYS A 254 6.33 -10.76 4.13
C LYS A 254 7.20 -11.10 2.91
N ARG A 255 7.70 -12.33 2.82
CA ARG A 255 8.53 -12.78 1.69
C ARG A 255 7.74 -12.81 0.37
N TRP A 256 6.49 -13.26 0.41
CA TRP A 256 5.60 -13.19 -0.74
C TRP A 256 5.31 -11.74 -1.12
N TYR A 257 4.93 -10.90 -0.14
CA TYR A 257 4.65 -9.48 -0.36
C TYR A 257 5.82 -8.75 -1.04
N ASN A 258 7.05 -8.92 -0.55
CA ASN A 258 8.24 -8.33 -1.15
C ASN A 258 8.43 -8.78 -2.62
N GLY A 259 8.18 -10.06 -2.89
CA GLY A 259 8.23 -10.61 -4.25
C GLY A 259 7.14 -10.03 -5.16
N PHE A 260 5.90 -9.96 -4.65
CA PHE A 260 4.76 -9.38 -5.34
C PHE A 260 5.00 -7.92 -5.71
N MET A 261 5.42 -7.10 -4.74
CA MET A 261 5.74 -5.68 -4.97
C MET A 261 6.89 -5.51 -5.96
N LYS A 262 7.91 -6.37 -5.90
CA LYS A 262 9.04 -6.32 -6.85
C LYS A 262 8.62 -6.65 -8.28
N ARG A 263 7.77 -7.66 -8.48
CA ARG A 263 7.24 -8.04 -9.80
C ARG A 263 6.31 -6.98 -10.38
N ASN A 264 5.51 -6.34 -9.53
CA ASN A 264 4.46 -5.42 -9.95
C ASN A 264 4.82 -3.94 -9.79
N LYS A 265 6.08 -3.62 -9.47
CA LYS A 265 6.57 -2.25 -9.24
C LYS A 265 6.20 -1.30 -10.38
N GLU A 266 6.39 -1.73 -11.62
CA GLU A 266 6.14 -0.91 -12.81
C GLU A 266 4.65 -0.56 -12.96
N ILE A 267 3.75 -1.50 -12.65
CA ILE A 267 2.30 -1.30 -12.76
C ILE A 267 1.80 -0.38 -11.63
N LEU A 268 2.28 -0.60 -10.41
CA LEU A 268 1.93 0.23 -9.25
C LEU A 268 2.44 1.67 -9.38
N ASN A 269 3.59 1.85 -10.03
CA ASN A 269 4.20 3.17 -10.27
C ASN A 269 3.61 3.90 -11.48
N SER A 270 3.26 3.19 -12.55
CA SER A 270 2.76 3.81 -13.79
C SER A 270 1.33 4.35 -13.69
N GLY A 271 0.58 3.98 -12.64
CA GLY A 271 -0.79 4.45 -12.41
C GLY A 271 -1.80 3.99 -13.46
N LYS A 272 -1.38 3.20 -14.46
CA LYS A 272 -2.23 2.69 -15.54
C LYS A 272 -2.38 1.18 -15.38
N ILE A 273 -3.62 0.68 -15.35
CA ILE A 273 -3.89 -0.75 -15.45
C ILE A 273 -3.61 -1.15 -16.90
N SER A 274 -2.59 -1.99 -17.12
CA SER A 274 -2.33 -2.56 -18.44
C SER A 274 -3.50 -3.43 -18.89
N SER A 275 -3.99 -3.23 -20.11
CA SER A 275 -5.10 -3.98 -20.73
C SER A 275 -4.88 -5.50 -20.78
N SER A 276 -3.63 -5.97 -20.62
CA SER A 276 -3.32 -7.41 -20.54
C SER A 276 -3.75 -8.06 -19.21
N ILE A 277 -4.01 -7.27 -18.16
CA ILE A 277 -4.42 -7.78 -16.84
C ILE A 277 -5.94 -7.96 -16.79
N THR A 278 -6.70 -7.20 -17.58
CA THR A 278 -8.17 -7.18 -17.61
C THR A 278 -8.79 -8.51 -18.02
N GLY A 279 -8.16 -9.24 -18.95
CA GLY A 279 -8.64 -10.56 -19.42
C GLY A 279 -8.65 -11.63 -18.32
N PRO A 280 -7.51 -11.88 -17.64
CA PRO A 280 -7.44 -12.79 -16.50
C PRO A 280 -8.40 -12.44 -15.36
N ILE A 281 -8.67 -11.15 -15.14
CA ILE A 281 -9.61 -10.66 -14.12
C ILE A 281 -11.05 -11.07 -14.44
N ILE A 282 -11.51 -10.84 -15.68
CA ILE A 282 -12.87 -11.22 -16.09
C ILE A 282 -13.03 -12.75 -15.96
N ALA A 283 -12.03 -13.53 -16.37
CA ALA A 283 -12.07 -14.98 -16.24
C ALA A 283 -12.11 -15.44 -14.77
N TYR A 284 -11.36 -14.81 -13.86
CA TYR A 284 -11.37 -15.14 -12.44
C TYR A 284 -12.68 -14.73 -11.74
N ILE A 285 -13.22 -13.56 -12.07
CA ILE A 285 -14.53 -13.09 -11.56
C ILE A 285 -15.64 -14.04 -12.07
N MET A 286 -15.62 -14.40 -13.35
CA MET A 286 -16.59 -15.35 -13.92
C MET A 286 -16.46 -16.75 -13.30
N ALA A 287 -15.23 -17.21 -13.02
CA ALA A 287 -15.01 -18.52 -12.42
C ALA A 287 -15.42 -18.62 -10.94
N ASN A 288 -15.49 -17.50 -10.22
CA ASN A 288 -15.81 -17.46 -8.79
C ASN A 288 -17.11 -16.71 -8.46
N ALA A 289 -17.88 -16.28 -9.47
CA ALA A 289 -19.15 -15.57 -9.29
C ALA A 289 -20.14 -16.36 -8.41
N ALA A 290 -20.21 -17.68 -8.59
CA ALA A 290 -21.07 -18.57 -7.78
C ALA A 290 -20.68 -18.59 -6.29
N THR A 291 -19.39 -18.43 -5.97
CA THR A 291 -18.88 -18.44 -4.59
C THR A 291 -19.07 -17.08 -3.91
N ILE A 292 -19.00 -15.99 -4.69
CA ILE A 292 -19.23 -14.62 -4.21
C ILE A 292 -20.71 -14.39 -3.89
N GLU A 293 -21.64 -14.92 -4.70
CA GLU A 293 -23.08 -14.88 -4.39
C GLU A 293 -23.44 -15.66 -3.12
N ALA A 294 -22.80 -16.81 -2.88
CA ALA A 294 -22.98 -17.57 -1.65
C ALA A 294 -22.46 -16.82 -0.41
N GLY A 295 -21.34 -16.11 -0.52
CA GLY A 295 -20.81 -15.26 0.55
C GLY A 295 -21.70 -14.05 0.84
N ALA A 296 -22.27 -13.42 -0.20
CA ALA A 296 -23.19 -12.30 -0.06
C ALA A 296 -24.55 -12.72 0.54
N ALA A 297 -25.04 -13.93 0.24
CA ALA A 297 -26.24 -14.49 0.84
C ALA A 297 -26.06 -14.76 2.34
N ASN A 298 -24.90 -15.30 2.75
CA ASN A 298 -24.60 -15.56 4.16
C ASN A 298 -24.41 -14.26 4.96
N ALA A 299 -23.80 -13.23 4.36
CA ALA A 299 -23.72 -11.90 4.96
C ALA A 299 -25.10 -11.23 5.15
N ARG A 300 -26.07 -11.49 4.25
CA ARG A 300 -27.45 -11.00 4.41
C ARG A 300 -28.23 -11.74 5.48
N SER A 301 -28.04 -13.04 5.67
CA SER A 301 -28.72 -13.81 6.73
C SER A 301 -28.23 -13.46 8.15
N VAL A 302 -26.97 -13.03 8.30
CA VAL A 302 -26.41 -12.60 9.59
C VAL A 302 -26.96 -11.23 10.02
N VAL A 303 -27.33 -10.36 9.06
CA VAL A 303 -27.96 -9.07 9.33
C VAL A 303 -29.44 -9.22 9.69
N THR A 304 -30.15 -10.18 9.10
CA THR A 304 -31.58 -10.39 9.42
C THR A 304 -31.81 -11.08 10.78
N ASN A 305 -30.86 -11.88 11.26
CA ASN A 305 -31.00 -12.55 12.56
C ASN A 305 -30.65 -11.62 13.74
N SER A 306 -29.89 -10.54 13.51
CA SER A 306 -29.58 -9.55 14.56
C SER A 306 -30.68 -8.51 14.78
N GLU A 307 -31.66 -8.37 13.88
CA GLU A 307 -32.84 -7.51 14.05
C GLU A 307 -34.04 -8.22 14.72
N VAL A 308 -34.00 -9.53 14.91
CA VAL A 308 -35.11 -10.31 15.51
C VAL A 308 -34.91 -10.57 17.01
N GLU A 309 -33.69 -10.46 17.55
CA GLU A 309 -33.43 -10.60 19.00
C GLU A 309 -33.59 -9.30 19.81
N GLU A 310 -33.96 -8.18 19.17
CA GLU A 310 -34.13 -6.87 19.84
C GLU A 310 -35.60 -6.38 19.93
N LYS A 311 -36.58 -7.30 19.87
CA LYS A 311 -38.00 -7.06 20.20
C LYS A 311 -38.55 -8.09 21.15
#